data_AF-V7ENC0-F1
#
_entry.id   AF-V7ENC0-F1
#
_cell.length_a   1.000
_cell.length_b   1.000
_cell.length_c   1.000
_cell.angle_alpha   90.00
_cell.angle_beta   90.00
_cell.angle_gamma   90.00
#
_symmetry.space_group_name_H-M   'P 1'
#
loop_
_entity.id
_entity.type
_entity.pdbx_description
1 polymer ?
#
loop_
_entity_poly.entity_id
_entity_poly.type
_entity_poly.pdbx_seq_one_letter_code
_entity_poly.pdbx_strand_id
1 'polypeptide(L)'
;MIQSLLLVALGGAAGSVARFLLVAGAGRLVAGWPVGTLLVNVAGSFAIGVLFVVLTQRAQMAPLLVAGFLGGFTTFSAFSLDTLKLWEGGQAMQAAAYVAASVILSLAAVALGAALARSIPA
;
A
#
# COMPACT_ATOMS: atom_id res chain seq x y z
N MET A 1 15.07 -6.24 -20.20
CA MET A 1 15.60 -5.52 -19.03
C MET A 1 15.32 -4.03 -19.08
N ILE A 2 15.79 -3.27 -20.09
CA ILE A 2 15.52 -1.81 -20.22
C ILE A 2 14.01 -1.50 -20.22
N GLN A 3 13.21 -2.25 -20.98
CA GLN A 3 11.75 -2.09 -21.00
C GLN A 3 11.13 -2.27 -19.60
N SER A 4 11.56 -3.28 -18.85
CA SER A 4 11.08 -3.51 -17.47
C SER A 4 11.46 -2.36 -16.54
N LEU A 5 12.66 -1.77 -16.69
CA LEU A 5 13.08 -0.60 -15.91
C LEU A 5 12.21 0.62 -16.22
N LEU A 6 11.88 0.86 -17.50
CA LEU A 6 10.98 1.96 -17.88
C LEU A 6 9.57 1.77 -17.29
N LEU A 7 9.07 0.54 -17.30
CA LEU A 7 7.78 0.21 -16.68
C LEU A 7 7.81 0.42 -15.16
N VAL A 8 8.86 -0.03 -14.48
CA VAL A 8 9.04 0.20 -13.04
C VAL A 8 9.11 1.70 -12.73
N ALA A 9 9.87 2.47 -13.52
CA ALA A 9 10.01 3.91 -13.33
C ALA A 9 8.67 4.64 -13.53
N LEU A 10 7.94 4.33 -14.60
CA LEU A 10 6.63 4.91 -14.88
C LEU A 10 5.62 4.58 -13.78
N GLY A 11 5.53 3.29 -13.41
CA GLY A 11 4.65 2.84 -12.35
C GLY A 11 5.02 3.48 -11.02
N GLY A 12 6.30 3.49 -10.65
CA GLY A 12 6.79 4.08 -9.40
C GLY A 12 6.54 5.58 -9.29
N ALA A 13 6.73 6.33 -10.37
CA ALA A 13 6.37 7.74 -10.43
C ALA A 13 4.86 7.94 -10.19
N ALA A 14 4.01 7.21 -10.92
CA ALA A 14 2.57 7.30 -10.74
C ALA A 14 2.12 6.89 -9.32
N GLY A 15 2.65 5.78 -8.79
CA GLY A 15 2.33 5.26 -7.47
C GLY A 15 2.74 6.21 -6.35
N SER A 16 3.95 6.76 -6.42
CA SER A 16 4.45 7.71 -5.40
C SER A 16 3.69 9.03 -5.42
N VAL A 17 3.32 9.56 -6.59
CA VAL A 17 2.45 10.73 -6.72
C VAL A 17 1.06 10.45 -6.14
N ALA A 18 0.45 9.31 -6.49
CA ALA A 18 -0.85 8.91 -5.95
C ALA A 18 -0.82 8.79 -4.41
N ARG A 19 0.22 8.18 -3.86
CA ARG A 19 0.44 8.11 -2.40
C ARG A 19 0.55 9.50 -1.80
N PHE A 20 1.37 10.37 -2.38
CA PHE A 20 1.55 11.74 -1.88
C PHE A 20 0.22 12.49 -1.81
N LEU A 21 -0.58 12.45 -2.87
CA LEU A 21 -1.89 13.10 -2.92
C LEU A 21 -2.87 12.50 -1.90
N LEU A 22 -2.92 11.17 -1.79
CA LEU A 22 -3.83 10.50 -0.85
C LEU A 22 -3.47 10.81 0.59
N VAL A 23 -2.18 10.73 0.95
CA VAL A 23 -1.71 11.03 2.32
C VAL A 23 -1.95 12.50 2.65
N ALA A 24 -1.68 13.43 1.72
CA ALA A 24 -1.94 14.86 1.92
C ALA A 24 -3.43 15.16 2.11
N GLY A 25 -4.31 14.52 1.35
CA GLY A 25 -5.76 14.65 1.50
C GLY A 25 -6.30 14.01 2.78
N ALA A 26 -5.75 12.87 3.18
CA ALA A 26 -6.16 12.11 4.36
C ALA A 26 -5.69 12.73 5.68
N GLY A 27 -4.64 13.57 5.67
CA GLY A 27 -4.11 14.23 6.87
C GLY A 27 -5.12 15.11 7.63
N ARG A 28 -6.30 15.37 7.05
CA ARG A 28 -7.40 16.12 7.66
C ARG A 28 -8.51 15.24 8.26
N LEU A 29 -8.45 13.92 8.08
CA LEU A 29 -9.54 13.02 8.48
C LEU A 29 -9.54 12.73 9.99
N VAL A 30 -8.37 12.50 10.57
CA VAL A 30 -8.21 12.26 12.01
C VAL A 30 -6.98 13.02 12.48
N ALA A 31 -7.20 14.05 13.30
CA ALA A 31 -6.11 14.87 13.81
C ALA A 31 -5.15 14.02 14.66
N GLY A 32 -3.86 14.07 14.33
CA GLY A 32 -2.81 13.39 15.09
C GLY A 32 -2.65 11.89 14.82
N TRP A 33 -3.50 11.25 13.99
CA TRP A 33 -3.40 9.82 13.69
C TRP A 33 -3.07 9.56 12.21
N PRO A 34 -2.17 8.62 11.85
CA PRO A 34 -1.58 8.52 10.51
C PRO A 34 -2.47 7.74 9.51
N VAL A 35 -3.71 8.20 9.32
CA VAL A 35 -4.73 7.54 8.47
C VAL A 35 -4.24 7.37 7.02
N GLY A 36 -3.57 8.38 6.47
CA GLY A 36 -3.15 8.36 5.06
C GLY A 36 -2.23 7.21 4.74
N THR A 37 -1.19 7.01 5.56
CA THR A 37 -0.23 5.92 5.42
C THR A 37 -0.88 4.54 5.59
N LEU A 38 -1.81 4.41 6.55
CA LEU A 38 -2.60 3.20 6.73
C LEU A 38 -3.42 2.88 5.46
N LEU A 39 -4.15 3.87 4.93
CA LEU A 39 -5.03 3.69 3.77
C LEU A 39 -4.25 3.23 2.54
N VAL A 40 -3.11 3.87 2.21
CA VAL A 40 -2.33 3.47 1.04
C VAL A 40 -1.77 2.05 1.17
N ASN A 41 -1.33 1.66 2.37
CA ASN A 41 -0.82 0.31 2.61
C ASN A 41 -1.92 -0.74 2.52
N VAL A 42 -3.07 -0.52 3.17
CA VAL A 42 -4.20 -1.47 3.13
C VAL A 42 -4.77 -1.59 1.71
N ALA A 43 -4.98 -0.46 1.01
CA ALA A 43 -5.46 -0.48 -0.37
C ALA A 43 -4.46 -1.12 -1.33
N GLY A 44 -3.16 -0.86 -1.14
CA GLY A 44 -2.09 -1.48 -1.92
C GLY A 44 -1.97 -2.99 -1.66
N SER A 45 -2.15 -3.43 -0.41
CA SER A 45 -2.21 -4.85 -0.06
C SER A 45 -3.43 -5.55 -0.65
N PHE A 46 -4.59 -4.91 -0.66
CA PHE A 46 -5.74 -5.44 -1.40
C PHE A 46 -5.43 -5.60 -2.89
N ALA A 47 -4.88 -4.55 -3.52
CA ALA A 47 -4.56 -4.54 -4.93
C ALA A 47 -3.51 -5.61 -5.30
N ILE A 48 -2.46 -5.80 -4.50
CA ILE A 48 -1.47 -6.86 -4.79
C ILE A 48 -2.08 -8.25 -4.67
N GLY A 49 -3.06 -8.45 -3.76
CA GLY A 49 -3.81 -9.70 -3.65
C GLY A 49 -4.61 -10.01 -4.93
N VAL A 50 -5.28 -9.01 -5.48
CA VAL A 50 -5.99 -9.13 -6.78
C VAL A 50 -5.00 -9.42 -7.91
N LEU A 51 -3.93 -8.63 -8.01
CA LEU A 51 -2.93 -8.75 -9.07
C LEU A 51 -2.18 -10.08 -9.03
N PHE A 52 -1.96 -10.65 -7.84
CA PHE A 52 -1.35 -11.97 -7.69
C PHE A 52 -2.12 -13.05 -8.46
N VAL A 53 -3.45 -12.95 -8.52
CA VAL A 53 -4.30 -13.90 -9.26
C VAL A 53 -4.40 -13.52 -10.73
N VAL A 54 -4.67 -12.24 -11.03
CA VAL A 54 -4.96 -11.76 -12.40
C VAL A 54 -3.72 -11.77 -13.30
N LEU A 55 -2.53 -11.50 -12.75
CA LEU A 55 -1.31 -11.41 -13.56
C LEU A 55 -0.72 -12.78 -13.94
N THR A 56 -1.32 -13.90 -13.52
CA THR A 56 -0.90 -15.25 -13.94
C THR A 56 -0.84 -15.39 -15.47
N GLN A 57 -1.74 -14.73 -16.21
CA GLN A 57 -1.75 -14.71 -17.68
C GLN A 57 -1.15 -13.42 -18.30
N ARG A 58 -0.69 -12.47 -17.48
CA ARG A 58 -0.17 -11.15 -17.93
C ARG A 58 1.11 -10.74 -17.19
N ALA A 59 2.03 -11.69 -17.02
CA ALA A 59 3.26 -11.49 -16.26
C ALA A 59 4.11 -10.29 -16.74
N GLN A 60 4.00 -9.90 -18.02
CA GLN A 60 4.68 -8.73 -18.59
C GLN A 60 4.26 -7.39 -17.93
N MET A 61 3.11 -7.33 -17.28
CA MET A 61 2.64 -6.12 -16.57
C MET A 61 3.14 -6.03 -15.12
N ALA A 62 3.72 -7.09 -14.56
CA ALA A 62 4.19 -7.12 -13.18
C ALA A 62 5.24 -6.03 -12.86
N PRO A 63 6.21 -5.70 -13.74
CA PRO A 63 7.13 -4.59 -13.50
C PRO A 63 6.43 -3.25 -13.34
N LEU A 64 5.40 -2.97 -14.15
CA LEU A 64 4.64 -1.72 -14.10
C LEU A 64 3.77 -1.63 -12.85
N LEU A 65 2.99 -2.67 -12.58
CA LEU A 65 1.92 -2.63 -11.59
C LEU A 65 2.40 -3.02 -10.19
N VAL A 66 3.22 -4.06 -10.07
CA VAL A 66 3.64 -4.60 -8.78
C VAL A 66 4.89 -3.87 -8.28
N ALA A 67 6.01 -4.01 -9.02
CA ALA A 67 7.27 -3.39 -8.60
C ALA A 67 7.24 -1.86 -8.75
N GLY A 68 6.63 -1.34 -9.81
CA GLY A 68 6.45 0.09 -10.06
C GLY A 68 5.34 0.70 -9.19
N PHE A 69 4.10 0.60 -9.64
CA PHE A 69 2.98 1.32 -9.04
C PHE A 69 2.76 0.97 -7.57
N LEU A 70 2.55 -0.31 -7.23
CA LEU A 70 2.34 -0.69 -5.83
C LEU A 70 3.59 -0.46 -4.96
N GLY A 71 4.78 -0.65 -5.52
CA GLY A 71 6.04 -0.29 -4.85
C GLY A 71 6.16 1.19 -4.49
N GLY A 72 5.71 2.10 -5.37
CA GLY A 72 5.69 3.53 -5.09
C GLY A 72 4.49 3.99 -4.25
N PHE A 73 3.35 3.32 -4.42
CA PHE A 73 2.08 3.64 -3.76
C PHE A 73 2.04 3.20 -2.29
N THR A 74 2.67 2.09 -1.94
CA THR A 74 2.77 1.61 -0.55
C THR A 74 4.08 2.07 0.08
N THR A 75 4.17 2.08 1.41
CA THR A 75 5.39 2.49 2.11
C THR A 75 5.48 1.90 3.51
N PHE A 76 6.57 1.16 3.77
CA PHE A 76 6.91 0.73 5.12
C PHE A 76 7.68 1.80 5.90
N SER A 77 8.51 2.60 5.22
CA SER A 77 9.32 3.64 5.86
C SER A 77 8.49 4.76 6.47
N ALA A 78 7.43 5.23 5.80
CA ALA A 78 6.53 6.23 6.39
C ALA A 78 5.74 5.64 7.58
N PHE A 79 5.29 4.39 7.46
CA PHE A 79 4.64 3.67 8.56
C PHE A 79 5.53 3.60 9.81
N SER A 80 6.82 3.26 9.64
CA SER A 80 7.78 3.22 10.76
C SER A 80 8.00 4.61 11.38
N LEU A 81 8.12 5.65 10.55
CA LEU A 81 8.29 7.02 11.03
C LEU A 81 7.05 7.53 11.78
N ASP A 82 5.86 7.24 11.28
CA ASP A 82 4.59 7.60 11.92
C ASP A 82 4.45 6.89 13.28
N THR A 83 4.85 5.63 13.35
CA THR A 83 4.89 4.86 14.61
C THR A 83 5.85 5.49 15.63
N LEU A 84 7.07 5.85 15.19
CA LEU A 84 8.06 6.50 16.04
C LEU A 84 7.55 7.85 16.56
N LYS A 85 6.92 8.67 15.70
CA LYS A 85 6.34 9.96 16.10
C LYS A 85 5.25 9.82 17.17
N LEU A 86 4.38 8.82 17.04
CA LEU A 86 3.37 8.53 18.07
C LEU A 86 4.03 8.12 19.39
N TRP A 87 5.07 7.30 19.32
CA TRP A 87 5.82 6.86 20.50
C TRP A 87 6.52 8.02 21.20
N GLU A 88 7.30 8.83 20.48
CA GLU A 88 8.00 10.01 21.01
C GLU A 88 7.03 11.09 21.50
N GLY A 89 5.83 11.17 20.90
CA GLY A 89 4.74 12.02 21.37
C GLY A 89 4.05 11.55 22.65
N GLY A 90 4.54 10.50 23.31
CA GLY A 90 3.96 9.92 24.53
C GLY A 90 2.68 9.10 24.30
N GLN A 91 2.30 8.85 23.04
CA GLN A 91 1.06 8.18 22.65
C GLN A 91 1.28 6.68 22.41
N ALA A 92 1.91 6.00 23.37
CA ALA A 92 2.33 4.59 23.24
C ALA A 92 1.18 3.63 22.85
N MET A 93 -0.02 3.82 23.42
CA MET A 93 -1.18 3.01 23.09
C MET A 93 -1.62 3.21 21.63
N GLN A 94 -1.57 4.45 21.12
CA GLN A 94 -1.90 4.73 19.73
C GLN A 94 -0.85 4.19 18.77
N ALA A 95 0.43 4.25 19.13
CA ALA A 95 1.51 3.65 18.35
C ALA A 95 1.29 2.13 18.22
N ALA A 96 1.01 1.43 19.33
CA ALA A 96 0.72 0.00 19.32
C ALA A 96 -0.53 -0.35 18.49
N ALA A 97 -1.61 0.42 18.65
CA ALA A 97 -2.84 0.25 17.87
C ALA A 97 -2.58 0.48 16.37
N TYR A 98 -1.78 1.49 16.00
CA TYR A 98 -1.43 1.79 14.63
C TYR A 98 -0.61 0.68 13.96
N VAL A 99 0.37 0.10 14.69
CA VAL A 99 1.13 -1.08 14.23
C VAL A 99 0.20 -2.27 14.02
N ALA A 100 -0.62 -2.60 15.02
CA ALA A 100 -1.53 -3.74 14.94
C ALA A 100 -2.54 -3.58 13.79
N ALA A 101 -3.18 -2.41 13.67
CA ALA A 101 -4.11 -2.12 12.60
C ALA A 101 -3.43 -2.20 11.22
N SER A 102 -2.25 -1.60 11.05
CA SER A 102 -1.51 -1.62 9.78
C SER A 102 -1.21 -3.05 9.32
N VAL A 103 -0.75 -3.91 10.22
CA VAL A 103 -0.41 -5.30 9.89
C VAL A 103 -1.68 -6.13 9.63
N ILE A 104 -2.61 -6.14 10.59
CA ILE A 104 -3.81 -7.00 10.52
C ILE A 104 -4.67 -6.64 9.31
N LEU A 105 -4.94 -5.35 9.10
CA LEU A 105 -5.78 -4.90 7.99
C LEU A 105 -5.11 -5.16 6.64
N SER A 106 -3.79 -4.98 6.53
CA SER A 106 -3.06 -5.27 5.28
C SER A 106 -3.05 -6.76 4.94
N LEU A 107 -2.85 -7.63 5.94
CA LEU A 107 -2.91 -9.08 5.75
C LEU A 107 -4.33 -9.56 5.39
N ALA A 108 -5.35 -9.00 6.05
CA ALA A 108 -6.75 -9.28 5.71
C ALA A 108 -7.07 -8.79 4.29
N ALA A 109 -6.60 -7.61 3.92
CA ALA A 109 -6.83 -7.00 2.61
C ALA A 109 -6.21 -7.81 1.47
N VAL A 110 -4.96 -8.28 1.61
CA VAL A 110 -4.32 -9.11 0.56
C VAL A 110 -5.03 -10.45 0.40
N ALA A 111 -5.44 -11.09 1.51
CA ALA A 111 -6.20 -12.32 1.47
C ALA A 111 -7.56 -12.13 0.79
N LEU A 112 -8.28 -11.06 1.15
CA LEU A 112 -9.57 -10.71 0.55
C LEU A 112 -9.43 -10.41 -0.95
N GLY A 113 -8.43 -9.61 -1.35
CA GLY A 113 -8.17 -9.29 -2.76
C GLY A 113 -7.92 -10.55 -3.60
N ALA A 114 -7.10 -11.47 -3.07
CA ALA A 114 -6.84 -12.74 -3.75
C ALA A 114 -8.09 -13.64 -3.80
N ALA A 115 -8.87 -13.71 -2.73
CA ALA A 115 -10.09 -14.51 -2.68
C ALA A 115 -11.14 -13.99 -3.69
N LEU A 116 -11.37 -12.68 -3.73
CA LEU A 116 -12.30 -12.04 -4.67
C LEU A 116 -11.88 -12.28 -6.11
N ALA A 117 -10.60 -12.09 -6.43
CA ALA A 117 -10.10 -12.31 -7.79
C ALA A 117 -10.28 -13.76 -8.26
N ARG A 118 -10.19 -14.75 -7.36
CA ARG A 118 -10.46 -16.17 -7.68
C ARG A 118 -11.93 -16.50 -7.85
N SER A 119 -12.82 -15.70 -7.26
CA SER A 119 -14.27 -15.92 -7.32
C SER A 119 -14.91 -15.46 -8.62
N ILE A 120 -14.22 -14.64 -9.42
CA ILE A 120 -14.70 -14.15 -10.72
C ILE A 120 -14.36 -15.19 -11.79
N PRO A 121 -15.35 -15.76 -12.50
CA PRO A 121 -15.10 -16.68 -13.62
C PRO A 121 -14.33 -15.96 -14.74
N ALA A 122 -13.37 -16.66 -15.35
CA ALA A 122 -12.59 -16.15 -16.47
C ALA A 122 -13.42 -16.01 -17.75
#